data_AF-A0A364LLX5-F1
#
_entry.id   AF-A0A364LLX5-F1
#
_cell.length_a   1.000
_cell.length_b   1.000
_cell.length_c   1.000
_cell.angle_alpha   90.00
_cell.angle_beta   90.00
_cell.angle_gamma   90.00
#
_symmetry.space_group_name_H-M   'P 1'
#
loop_
_entity.id
_entity.type
_entity.pdbx_description
1 polymer ?
#
loop_
_entity_poly.entity_id
_entity_poly.type
_entity_poly.pdbx_seq_one_letter_code
_entity_poly.pdbx_strand_id
1 'polypeptide(L)'
;MHLHLESADKFAVQAYSDSEVKIDGEIYQHNLIVSAQGVLTDWPVTRISEMIIQSLDSFLAVQPQIIIIGHTESGKLPSPAIFELLSQKRIGLESMSIGAACRTYNVLLSEQRRVALGIILKPGRKIDSCR
;
A
#
# COMPACT_ATOMS: atom_id res chain seq x y z
N MET A 1 33.08 16.51 -9.19
CA MET A 1 32.10 16.02 -8.21
C MET A 1 31.15 15.09 -8.93
N HIS A 2 31.29 13.78 -8.75
CA HIS A 2 30.36 12.81 -9.34
C HIS A 2 29.18 12.65 -8.39
N LEU A 3 28.05 13.26 -8.74
CA LEU A 3 26.77 12.96 -8.10
C LEU A 3 26.36 11.58 -8.58
N HIS A 4 26.56 10.57 -7.73
CA HIS A 4 25.91 9.28 -7.90
C HIS A 4 24.42 9.53 -7.65
N LEU A 5 23.61 9.60 -8.71
CA LEU A 5 22.17 9.53 -8.53
C LEU A 5 21.88 8.13 -8.01
N GLU A 6 21.68 8.00 -6.69
CA GLU A 6 21.01 6.85 -6.13
C GLU A 6 19.72 6.66 -6.92
N SER A 7 19.64 5.56 -7.66
CA SER A 7 18.46 5.27 -8.47
C SER A 7 17.28 5.19 -7.53
N ALA A 8 16.23 5.97 -7.78
CA ALA A 8 15.00 5.88 -7.01
C ALA A 8 14.57 4.41 -6.92
N ASP A 9 14.15 3.98 -5.73
CA ASP A 9 13.65 2.61 -5.55
C ASP A 9 12.60 2.31 -6.61
N LYS A 10 12.81 1.22 -7.36
CA LYS A 10 11.97 0.87 -8.52
C LYS A 10 10.47 0.89 -8.20
N PHE A 11 10.12 0.40 -7.02
CA PHE A 11 8.73 0.31 -6.55
C PHE A 11 8.34 1.42 -5.57
N ALA A 12 9.02 2.57 -5.62
CA ALA A 12 8.59 3.77 -4.92
C ALA A 12 7.32 4.34 -5.58
N VAL A 13 6.44 4.91 -4.74
CA VAL A 13 5.28 5.63 -5.21
C VAL A 13 5.72 6.99 -5.76
N GLN A 14 5.46 7.23 -7.04
CA GLN A 14 5.83 8.45 -7.77
C GLN A 14 4.74 9.52 -7.70
N ALA A 15 3.47 9.10 -7.74
CA ALA A 15 2.31 9.97 -7.62
C ALA A 15 1.12 9.19 -7.05
N TYR A 16 0.16 9.88 -6.45
CA TYR A 16 -1.07 9.27 -5.94
C TYR A 16 -2.22 10.27 -5.93
N SER A 17 -3.43 9.73 -5.98
CA SER A 17 -4.68 10.41 -5.68
C SER A 17 -5.59 9.47 -4.87
N ASP A 18 -6.81 9.88 -4.61
CA ASP A 18 -7.82 9.02 -3.98
C ASP A 18 -8.24 7.83 -4.86
N SER A 19 -7.98 7.87 -6.18
CA SER A 19 -8.45 6.87 -7.14
C SER A 19 -7.36 6.22 -7.98
N GLU A 20 -6.11 6.69 -7.89
CA GLU A 20 -5.00 6.11 -8.63
C GLU A 20 -3.66 6.28 -7.93
N VAL A 21 -2.70 5.41 -8.25
CA VAL A 21 -1.31 5.50 -7.80
C VAL A 21 -0.38 5.20 -8.96
N LYS A 22 0.76 5.91 -9.02
CA LYS A 22 1.80 5.71 -10.02
C LYS A 22 3.04 5.08 -9.38
N ILE A 23 3.47 3.94 -9.90
CA ILE A 23 4.61 3.15 -9.41
C ILE A 23 5.37 2.62 -10.62
N ASP A 24 6.70 2.76 -10.64
CA ASP A 24 7.55 2.31 -11.76
C ASP A 24 7.09 2.82 -13.15
N GLY A 25 6.53 4.04 -13.21
CA GLY A 25 5.98 4.61 -14.45
C GLY A 25 4.54 4.19 -14.78
N GLU A 26 4.03 3.12 -14.20
CA GLU A 26 2.70 2.55 -14.44
C GLU A 26 1.64 3.17 -13.50
N ILE A 27 0.42 3.36 -14.01
CA ILE A 27 -0.71 3.90 -13.25
C ILE A 27 -1.69 2.78 -12.91
N TYR A 28 -1.98 2.63 -11.62
CA TYR A 28 -2.91 1.66 -11.07
C TYR A 28 -4.15 2.37 -10.55
N GLN A 29 -5.33 1.90 -10.96
CA GLN A 29 -6.64 2.46 -10.59
C GLN A 29 -7.52 1.44 -9.83
N HIS A 30 -6.90 0.41 -9.28
CA HIS A 30 -7.52 -0.66 -8.50
C HIS A 30 -6.70 -0.93 -7.24
N ASN A 31 -7.28 -1.68 -6.30
CA ASN A 31 -6.60 -1.97 -5.04
C ASN A 31 -5.38 -2.85 -5.29
N LEU A 32 -4.28 -2.53 -4.62
CA LEU A 32 -3.02 -3.22 -4.84
C LEU A 32 -2.19 -3.28 -3.56
N ILE A 33 -1.23 -4.18 -3.57
CA ILE A 33 -0.15 -4.27 -2.59
C ILE A 33 1.15 -3.97 -3.32
N VAL A 34 1.99 -3.12 -2.75
CA VAL A 34 3.34 -2.85 -3.24
C VAL A 34 4.37 -3.07 -2.14
N SER A 35 5.52 -3.60 -2.53
CA SER A 35 6.69 -3.81 -1.68
C SER A 35 7.96 -3.65 -2.51
N ALA A 36 9.12 -3.73 -1.86
CA ALA A 36 10.40 -3.78 -2.57
C ALA A 36 10.52 -4.97 -3.54
N GLN A 37 9.71 -6.02 -3.38
CA GLN A 37 9.71 -7.19 -4.25
C GLN A 37 8.83 -7.01 -5.49
N GLY A 38 7.86 -6.10 -5.47
CA GLY A 38 6.97 -5.85 -6.61
C GLY A 38 5.58 -5.35 -6.23
N VAL A 39 4.72 -5.28 -7.25
CA VAL A 39 3.32 -4.88 -7.16
C VAL A 39 2.43 -6.10 -7.38
N LEU A 40 1.44 -6.29 -6.51
CA LEU A 40 0.39 -7.31 -6.61
C LEU A 40 -0.97 -6.61 -6.73
N THR A 41 -1.68 -6.91 -7.81
CA THR A 41 -2.95 -6.26 -8.18
C THR A 41 -4.18 -7.11 -7.86
N ASP A 42 -4.00 -8.38 -7.54
CA ASP A 42 -5.06 -9.33 -7.17
C ASP A 42 -5.36 -9.27 -5.66
N TRP A 43 -5.52 -8.06 -5.13
CA TRP A 43 -5.87 -7.88 -3.72
C TRP A 43 -7.38 -7.64 -3.58
N PRO A 44 -8.16 -8.61 -3.06
CA PRO A 44 -9.62 -8.59 -3.15
C PRO A 44 -10.30 -7.64 -2.15
N VAL A 45 -9.53 -6.98 -1.28
CA VAL A 45 -10.08 -6.12 -0.21
C VAL A 45 -10.51 -4.78 -0.80
N THR A 46 -11.79 -4.44 -0.63
CA THR A 46 -12.34 -3.15 -1.10
C THR A 46 -12.55 -2.13 0.01
N ARG A 47 -12.58 -2.58 1.27
CA ARG A 47 -12.70 -1.75 2.46
C ARG A 47 -11.84 -2.28 3.57
N ILE A 48 -11.30 -1.39 4.39
CA ILE A 48 -10.39 -1.82 5.45
C ILE A 48 -11.12 -2.66 6.53
N SER A 49 -12.40 -2.40 6.74
CA SER A 49 -13.24 -3.17 7.67
C SER A 49 -13.57 -4.58 7.17
N GLU A 50 -13.42 -4.84 5.86
CA GLU A 50 -13.66 -6.15 5.24
C GLU A 50 -12.40 -7.02 5.25
N MET A 51 -11.28 -6.48 5.75
CA MET A 51 -10.04 -7.23 5.86
C MET A 51 -10.24 -8.43 6.80
N ILE A 52 -9.85 -9.61 6.31
CA ILE A 52 -9.85 -10.87 7.04
C ILE A 52 -8.44 -11.45 7.06
N ILE A 53 -8.21 -12.47 7.89
CA ILE A 53 -6.89 -13.09 8.03
C ILE A 53 -6.35 -13.57 6.67
N GLN A 54 -7.19 -14.15 5.82
CA GLN A 54 -6.82 -14.65 4.50
C GLN A 54 -6.36 -13.54 3.55
N SER A 55 -6.88 -12.32 3.71
CA SER A 55 -6.43 -11.18 2.91
C SER A 55 -5.02 -10.70 3.28
N LEU A 56 -4.46 -11.19 4.40
CA LEU A 56 -3.08 -10.95 4.79
C LEU A 56 -2.09 -11.88 4.08
N ASP A 57 -2.53 -12.99 3.48
CA ASP A 57 -1.63 -13.99 2.89
C ASP A 57 -0.73 -13.36 1.81
N SER A 58 -1.28 -12.45 1.00
CA SER A 58 -0.52 -11.68 0.00
C SER A 58 0.55 -10.79 0.62
N PHE A 59 0.29 -10.20 1.79
CA PHE A 59 1.29 -9.45 2.53
C PHE A 59 2.32 -10.38 3.16
N LEU A 60 1.91 -11.48 3.79
CA LEU A 60 2.81 -12.40 4.47
C LEU A 60 3.78 -13.10 3.49
N ALA A 61 3.38 -13.29 2.24
CA ALA A 61 4.22 -13.85 1.17
C ALA A 61 5.50 -13.03 0.92
N VAL A 62 5.42 -11.70 1.06
CA VAL A 62 6.60 -10.81 0.91
C VAL A 62 7.38 -10.63 2.21
N GLN A 63 6.98 -11.31 3.28
CA GLN A 63 7.61 -11.27 4.61
C GLN A 63 7.90 -9.83 5.08
N PRO A 64 6.89 -8.98 5.31
CA PRO A 64 7.09 -7.61 5.79
C PRO A 64 7.38 -7.61 7.30
N GLN A 65 8.07 -6.57 7.76
CA GLN A 65 8.10 -6.15 9.16
C GLN A 65 7.04 -5.09 9.47
N ILE A 66 6.65 -4.32 8.45
CA ILE A 66 5.64 -3.27 8.57
C ILE A 66 4.68 -3.42 7.40
N ILE A 67 3.39 -3.44 7.72
CA ILE A 67 2.29 -3.32 6.77
C ILE A 67 1.65 -1.95 6.98
N ILE A 68 1.56 -1.18 5.92
CA ILE A 68 0.86 0.11 5.89
C ILE A 68 -0.38 -0.06 5.01
N ILE A 69 -1.53 0.34 5.51
CA ILE A 69 -2.77 0.38 4.74
C ILE A 69 -3.15 1.83 4.48
N GLY A 70 -3.12 2.22 3.21
CA GLY A 70 -3.59 3.51 2.72
C GLY A 70 -5.03 3.41 2.22
N HIS A 71 -5.94 4.18 2.81
CA HIS A 71 -7.35 4.18 2.43
C HIS A 71 -7.97 5.57 2.67
N THR A 72 -9.19 5.78 2.21
CA THR A 72 -9.90 7.06 2.39
C THR A 72 -10.93 7.05 3.52
N GLU A 73 -11.14 5.91 4.18
CA GLU A 73 -12.16 5.74 5.22
C GLU A 73 -11.64 6.18 6.59
N SER A 74 -11.76 7.48 6.91
CA SER A 74 -11.31 8.01 8.21
C SER A 74 -11.89 7.26 9.41
N GLY A 75 -11.02 6.90 10.37
CA GLY A 75 -11.42 6.25 11.63
C GLY A 75 -11.84 4.79 11.52
N LYS A 76 -11.66 4.16 10.35
CA LYS A 76 -11.83 2.71 10.18
C LYS A 76 -10.50 2.00 10.38
N LEU A 77 -10.54 0.92 11.15
CA LEU A 77 -9.40 0.05 11.41
C LEU A 77 -9.75 -1.40 11.06
N PRO A 78 -8.76 -2.25 10.77
CA PRO A 78 -8.94 -3.69 10.66
C PRO A 78 -9.50 -4.29 11.95
N SER A 79 -10.03 -5.50 11.86
CA SER A 79 -10.52 -6.23 13.03
C SER A 79 -9.39 -6.46 14.06
N PRO A 80 -9.70 -6.49 15.38
CA PRO A 80 -8.70 -6.76 16.42
C PRO A 80 -7.91 -8.07 16.21
N ALA A 81 -8.57 -9.10 15.67
CA ALA A 81 -7.95 -10.39 15.36
C ALA A 81 -6.77 -10.26 14.36
N ILE A 82 -6.83 -9.30 13.43
CA ILE A 82 -5.71 -9.02 12.50
C ILE A 82 -4.52 -8.43 13.26
N PHE A 83 -4.77 -7.48 14.15
CA PHE A 83 -3.71 -6.89 14.99
C PHE A 83 -3.06 -7.94 15.88
N GLU A 84 -3.84 -8.83 16.49
CA GLU A 84 -3.32 -9.93 17.32
C GLU A 84 -2.43 -10.88 16.52
N LEU A 85 -2.89 -11.33 15.35
CA LEU A 85 -2.13 -12.21 14.47
C LEU A 85 -0.81 -11.58 14.02
N LEU A 86 -0.83 -10.32 13.60
CA LEU A 86 0.36 -9.61 13.14
C LEU A 86 1.32 -9.33 14.31
N SER A 87 0.80 -9.01 15.49
CA SER A 87 1.59 -8.85 16.71
C SER A 87 2.34 -10.13 17.10
N GLN A 88 1.68 -11.29 17.05
CA GLN A 88 2.32 -12.59 17.28
C GLN A 88 3.46 -12.86 16.29
N LYS A 89 3.32 -12.38 15.05
CA LYS A 89 4.35 -12.45 14.00
C LYS A 89 5.39 -11.33 14.07
N ARG A 90 5.27 -10.41 15.03
CA ARG A 90 6.10 -9.19 15.18
C ARG A 90 6.07 -8.30 13.94
N ILE A 91 4.91 -8.20 13.30
CA ILE A 91 4.65 -7.36 12.14
C ILE A 91 3.82 -6.17 12.62
N GLY A 92 4.32 -4.96 12.38
CA GLY A 92 3.56 -3.73 12.64
C GLY A 92 2.47 -3.54 11.59
N LEU A 93 1.28 -3.12 12.02
CA LEU A 93 0.18 -2.74 11.14
C LEU A 93 -0.19 -1.28 11.40
N GLU A 94 -0.11 -0.45 10.37
CA GLU A 94 -0.54 0.93 10.41
C GLU A 94 -1.64 1.19 9.37
N SER A 95 -2.56 2.08 9.73
CA SER A 95 -3.69 2.46 8.88
C SER A 95 -3.76 3.97 8.82
N MET A 96 -3.75 4.53 7.61
CA MET A 96 -3.71 5.98 7.41
C MET A 96 -4.28 6.40 6.06
N SER A 97 -4.32 7.71 5.80
CA SER A 97 -4.75 8.21 4.48
C SER A 97 -3.77 7.77 3.39
N ILE A 98 -4.25 7.57 2.16
CA ILE A 98 -3.42 7.16 1.01
C ILE A 98 -2.15 8.01 0.90
N GLY A 99 -2.28 9.34 0.98
CA GLY A 99 -1.12 10.22 0.87
C GLY A 99 -0.12 10.09 2.01
N ALA A 100 -0.58 9.88 3.25
CA ALA A 100 0.33 9.59 4.36
C ALA A 100 1.00 8.22 4.17
N ALA A 101 0.24 7.21 3.77
CA ALA A 101 0.71 5.85 3.55
C ALA A 101 1.80 5.78 2.48
N CYS A 102 1.59 6.42 1.32
CA CYS A 102 2.57 6.49 0.23
C CYS A 102 3.88 7.16 0.67
N ARG A 103 3.81 8.25 1.45
CA ARG A 103 5.00 8.94 1.95
C ARG A 103 5.76 8.09 2.96
N THR A 104 5.08 7.52 3.94
CA THR A 104 5.69 6.65 4.95
C THR A 104 6.30 5.41 4.30
N TYR A 105 5.61 4.80 3.34
CA TYR A 105 6.14 3.69 2.55
C TYR A 105 7.43 4.05 1.83
N ASN A 106 7.47 5.17 1.10
CA ASN A 106 8.68 5.60 0.37
C ASN A 106 9.87 5.82 1.32
N VAL A 107 9.63 6.41 2.50
CA VAL A 107 10.67 6.58 3.53
C VAL A 107 11.19 5.22 3.98
N LEU A 108 10.31 4.32 4.41
CA LEU A 108 10.70 2.99 4.89
C LEU A 108 11.36 2.13 3.81
N LEU A 109 10.92 2.29 2.55
CA LEU A 109 11.51 1.64 1.38
C LEU A 109 12.96 2.10 1.19
N SER A 110 13.20 3.42 1.23
CA SER A 110 14.55 4.00 1.10
C SER A 110 15.48 3.61 2.26
N GLU A 111 14.91 3.36 3.45
CA GLU A 111 15.62 2.81 4.60
C GLU A 111 15.90 1.30 4.48
N GLN A 112 15.56 0.69 3.34
CA GLN A 112 15.69 -0.75 3.06
C GLN A 112 14.97 -1.62 4.10
N ARG A 113 13.89 -1.10 4.70
CA ARG A 113 13.06 -1.85 5.61
C ARG A 113 12.10 -2.74 4.82
N ARG A 114 11.79 -3.90 5.37
CA ARG A 114 10.78 -4.81 4.80
C ARG A 114 9.38 -4.23 5.03
N VAL A 115 8.97 -3.30 4.17
CA VAL A 115 7.65 -2.66 4.21
C VAL A 115 6.77 -3.17 3.06
N ALA A 116 5.50 -3.39 3.36
CA ALA A 116 4.46 -3.62 2.36
C ALA A 116 3.36 -2.58 2.52
N LEU A 117 2.94 -1.97 1.42
CA LEU A 117 1.88 -0.97 1.36
C LEU A 117 0.67 -1.56 0.63
N GLY A 118 -0.46 -1.66 1.32
CA GLY A 118 -1.76 -1.95 0.72
C GLY A 118 -2.52 -0.66 0.47
N ILE A 119 -3.01 -0.43 -0.75
CA ILE A 119 -3.78 0.75 -1.10
C ILE A 119 -5.19 0.34 -1.49
N ILE A 120 -6.16 0.91 -0.79
CA ILE A 120 -7.59 0.80 -1.10
C ILE A 120 -8.00 2.10 -1.77
N LEU A 121 -8.13 2.06 -3.09
CA LEU A 121 -8.50 3.22 -3.90
C LEU A 121 -10.00 3.36 -3.97
N LYS A 122 -10.47 4.60 -4.11
CA LYS A 122 -11.85 4.84 -4.54
C LYS A 122 -11.98 4.39 -5.99
N PRO A 123 -13.10 3.74 -6.37
CA PRO A 123 -13.37 3.48 -7.77
C PRO A 123 -13.31 4.79 -8.54
N GLY A 124 -12.45 4.85 -9.55
CA GLY A 124 -12.30 6.03 -10.40
C GLY A 124 -13.66 6.42 -10.97
N ARG A 125 -14.06 7.67 -10.75
CA ARG A 125 -15.25 8.21 -11.42
C ARG A 125 -14.90 8.24 -12.91
N LYS A 126 -15.48 7.36 -13.73
CA LYS A 126 -15.49 7.59 -15.17
C LYS A 126 -16.22 8.91 -15.36
N ILE A 127 -15.47 9.96 -15.70
CA ILE A 127 -16.08 11.13 -16.29
C ILE A 127 -16.42 10.66 -17.69
N ASP A 128 -17.66 10.23 -17.89
CA ASP A 128 -18.22 10.08 -19.22
C ASP A 128 -18.27 11.47 -19.86
N SER A 129 -17.16 11.89 -20.47
CA SER A 129 -17.09 13.08 -21.31
C SER A 129 -17.80 12.78 -22.63
N CYS A 130 -19.12 12.73 -22.57
CA CYS A 130 -20.02 12.87 -23.70
C CYS A 130 -20.74 14.23 -23.58
N ARG A 131 -20.06 15.31 -23.96
CA ARG A 131 -20.63 16.44 -24.72
C ARG A 131 -19.61 17.52 -24.99
#